data_AF-A0A519SST5-F1
#
_entry.id   AF-A0A519SST5-F1
#
_cell.length_a   1.000
_cell.length_b   1.000
_cell.length_c   1.000
_cell.angle_alpha   90.00
_cell.angle_beta   90.00
_cell.angle_gamma   90.00
#
_symmetry.space_group_name_H-M   'P 1'
#
loop_
_entity.id
_entity.type
_entity.pdbx_description
1 polymer ?
#
loop_
_entity_poly.entity_id
_entity_poly.type
_entity_poly.pdbx_seq_one_letter_code
_entity_poly.pdbx_strand_id
1 'polypeptide(L)'
;NKLTPADFEQGWVQEQGLYYPSAWDSHYQPVIASHDPGETDKASAILVAPYGKGRYIYTGLSLFRELPAGVPGAFRVLANLVESGGK
;
A
#
# COMPACT_ATOMS: atom_id res chain seq x y z
N ASN A 1 -1.69 13.67 -0.17
CA ASN A 1 -0.93 13.73 1.12
C ASN A 1 0.51 13.21 0.94
N LYS A 2 1.56 13.96 1.28
CA LYS A 2 2.95 13.51 1.09
C LYS A 2 3.29 12.39 2.09
N LEU A 3 3.69 11.22 1.58
CA LEU A 3 4.21 10.11 2.40
C LEU A 3 5.72 10.24 2.58
N THR A 4 6.20 9.72 3.71
CA THR A 4 7.60 9.64 4.08
C THR A 4 7.89 8.27 4.69
N PRO A 5 9.15 7.83 4.80
CA PRO A 5 9.50 6.57 5.47
C PRO A 5 8.91 6.44 6.88
N ALA A 6 8.82 7.54 7.64
CA ALA A 6 8.23 7.56 8.98
C ALA A 6 6.77 7.08 9.02
N ASP A 7 6.01 7.18 7.92
CA ASP A 7 4.63 6.67 7.82
C ASP A 7 4.57 5.13 7.83
N PHE A 8 5.70 4.45 7.62
CA PHE A 8 5.82 3.00 7.54
C PHE A 8 6.59 2.40 8.74
N GLU A 9 7.30 3.23 9.50
CA GLU A 9 8.18 2.78 10.60
C GLU A 9 7.53 2.81 11.98
N GLN A 10 6.52 3.67 12.19
CA GLN A 10 5.98 3.94 13.52
C GLN A 10 4.58 3.37 13.71
N GLY A 11 4.42 2.55 14.75
CA GLY A 11 3.12 2.09 15.24
C GLY A 11 2.50 0.95 14.46
N TRP A 12 3.09 0.52 13.34
CA TRP A 12 2.65 -0.67 12.61
C TRP A 12 2.70 -1.90 13.51
N VAL A 13 1.66 -2.74 13.46
CA VAL A 13 1.52 -3.90 14.34
C VAL A 13 1.57 -5.20 13.56
N GLN A 14 2.39 -6.15 14.03
CA GLN A 14 2.65 -7.42 13.32
C GLN A 14 3.29 -7.16 11.94
N GLU A 15 2.86 -7.91 10.93
CA GLU A 15 3.31 -7.78 9.54
C GLU A 15 2.74 -6.55 8.81
N GLN A 16 3.62 -5.78 8.16
CA GLN A 16 3.27 -4.60 7.36
C GLN A 16 2.37 -4.95 6.18
N GLY A 17 2.50 -6.16 5.63
CA GLY A 17 1.56 -6.66 4.64
C GLY A 17 1.69 -8.15 4.35
N LEU A 18 0.72 -8.64 3.60
CA LEU A 18 0.54 -10.04 3.28
C LEU A 18 0.17 -10.21 1.82
N TYR A 19 0.38 -11.42 1.30
CA TYR A 19 -0.11 -11.86 0.01
C TYR A 19 0.38 -11.03 -1.19
N TYR A 20 1.55 -10.41 -1.07
CA TYR A 20 2.17 -9.66 -2.15
C TYR A 20 2.30 -10.51 -3.44
N PRO A 21 1.69 -10.10 -4.56
CA PRO A 21 1.79 -10.82 -5.82
C PRO A 21 3.25 -10.94 -6.27
N SER A 22 3.68 -12.15 -6.62
CA SER A 22 5.00 -12.37 -7.23
C SER A 22 5.06 -12.00 -8.71
N ALA A 23 3.89 -11.84 -9.35
CA ALA A 23 3.74 -11.38 -10.72
C ALA A 23 2.41 -10.65 -10.89
N TRP A 24 2.36 -9.75 -11.87
CA TRP A 24 1.17 -9.01 -12.28
C TRP A 24 1.27 -8.66 -13.76
N ASP A 25 0.12 -8.34 -14.35
CA ASP A 25 0.05 -7.93 -15.75
C ASP A 25 0.72 -6.56 -15.98
N SER A 26 1.27 -6.33 -17.17
CA SER A 26 2.03 -5.11 -17.49
C SER A 26 1.25 -3.80 -17.38
N HIS A 27 -0.09 -3.83 -17.34
CA HIS A 27 -0.90 -2.64 -17.12
C HIS A 27 -0.84 -2.13 -15.67
N TYR A 28 -0.36 -2.94 -14.73
CA TYR A 28 -0.19 -2.53 -13.33
C TYR A 28 1.14 -1.81 -13.11
N GLN A 29 1.04 -0.61 -12.56
CA GLN A 29 2.16 0.18 -12.09
C GLN A 29 2.41 -0.08 -10.60
N PRO A 30 3.61 -0.54 -10.20
CA PRO A 30 4.03 -0.53 -8.80
C PRO A 30 4.28 0.91 -8.33
N VAL A 31 3.75 1.26 -7.18
CA VAL A 31 3.81 2.64 -6.65
C VAL A 31 4.52 2.71 -5.31
N ILE A 32 4.33 1.70 -4.47
CA ILE A 32 4.98 1.55 -3.16
C ILE A 32 5.50 0.13 -3.05
N ALA A 33 6.76 0.01 -2.59
CA ALA A 33 7.35 -1.24 -2.14
C ALA A 33 7.29 -1.32 -0.61
N SER A 34 7.25 -2.53 -0.06
CA SER A 34 7.18 -2.80 1.37
C SER A 34 7.85 -4.13 1.67
N HIS A 35 8.37 -4.29 2.88
CA HIS A 35 8.91 -5.54 3.37
C HIS A 35 8.78 -5.59 4.89
N ASP A 36 8.63 -6.80 5.43
CA ASP A 36 8.80 -7.06 6.85
C ASP A 36 10.29 -7.25 7.20
N PRO A 37 10.69 -7.05 8.47
CA PRO A 37 12.08 -7.21 8.88
C PRO A 37 12.68 -8.56 8.47
N GLY A 38 13.78 -8.52 7.71
CA GLY A 38 14.45 -9.72 7.19
C GLY A 38 13.95 -10.20 5.83
N GLU A 39 12.95 -9.55 5.25
CA GLU A 39 12.48 -9.82 3.89
C GLU A 39 13.09 -8.88 2.84
N THR A 40 12.97 -9.28 1.56
CA THR A 40 13.29 -8.43 0.42
C THR A 40 12.15 -7.48 0.11
N ASP A 41 12.45 -6.29 -0.44
CA ASP A 41 11.44 -5.37 -0.98
C ASP A 41 10.42 -6.06 -1.90
N LYS A 42 9.14 -5.90 -1.58
CA LYS A 42 8.02 -6.34 -2.41
C LYS A 42 7.42 -5.13 -3.12
N ALA A 43 7.80 -4.94 -4.38
CA ALA A 43 7.35 -3.82 -5.20
C ALA A 43 5.81 -3.78 -5.41
N SER A 44 5.14 -4.89 -5.14
CA SER A 44 3.70 -5.07 -5.30
C SER A 44 2.89 -4.67 -4.06
N ALA A 45 3.48 -3.95 -3.11
CA ALA A 45 2.77 -3.56 -1.91
C ALA A 45 1.55 -2.69 -2.24
N ILE A 46 1.71 -1.77 -3.21
CA ILE A 46 0.59 -1.11 -3.89
C ILE A 46 0.82 -1.17 -5.40
N LEU A 47 -0.15 -1.78 -6.10
CA LEU A 47 -0.22 -1.83 -7.56
C LEU A 47 -1.45 -1.04 -8.03
N VAL A 48 -1.29 -0.25 -9.10
CA VAL A 48 -2.39 0.55 -9.68
C VAL A 48 -2.48 0.28 -11.17
N ALA A 49 -3.69 0.05 -11.68
CA ALA A 49 -3.95 -0.08 -13.10
C ALA A 49 -5.17 0.76 -13.52
N PRO A 50 -5.23 1.31 -14.74
CA PRO A 50 -6.45 1.90 -15.27
C PRO A 50 -7.54 0.82 -15.43
N TYR A 51 -8.78 1.14 -15.08
CA TYR A 51 -9.93 0.26 -15.29
C TYR A 51 -11.19 1.06 -15.62
N GLY A 52 -11.68 0.93 -16.86
CA GLY A 52 -12.81 1.72 -17.35
C GLY A 52 -12.55 3.23 -17.23
N LYS A 53 -13.40 3.93 -16.48
CA LYS A 53 -13.27 5.38 -16.20
C LYS A 53 -12.48 5.69 -14.92
N GLY A 54 -11.94 4.66 -14.26
CA GLY A 54 -11.27 4.79 -12.97
C GLY A 54 -9.99 3.99 -12.93
N ARG A 55 -9.63 3.59 -11.71
CA ARG A 55 -8.42 2.82 -11.43
C ARG A 55 -8.78 1.64 -10.55
N TYR A 56 -8.11 0.53 -10.80
CA TYR A 56 -8.06 -0.60 -9.88
C TYR A 56 -6.78 -0.46 -9.05
N ILE A 57 -6.93 -0.60 -7.73
CA ILE A 57 -5.82 -0.52 -6.78
C ILE A 57 -5.80 -1.83 -6.00
N TYR A 58 -4.68 -2.54 -6.10
CA TYR A 58 -4.36 -3.65 -5.20
C TYR A 58 -3.42 -3.13 -4.10
N THR A 59 -3.68 -3.52 -2.86
CA THR A 59 -2.76 -3.29 -1.75
C THR A 59 -2.60 -4.56 -0.94
N GLY A 60 -1.35 -4.98 -0.74
CA GLY A 60 -1.01 -6.08 0.17
C GLY A 60 -0.76 -5.58 1.60
N LEU A 61 -0.76 -4.27 1.84
CA LEU A 61 -0.59 -3.72 3.18
C LEU A 61 -1.71 -4.19 4.11
N SER A 62 -1.36 -4.55 5.35
CA SER A 62 -2.27 -5.06 6.39
C SER A 62 -3.20 -3.98 6.96
N LEU A 63 -3.79 -3.12 6.13
CA LEU A 63 -4.63 -1.99 6.57
C LEU A 63 -5.78 -2.41 7.49
N PHE A 64 -6.27 -3.65 7.36
CA PHE A 64 -7.30 -4.20 8.24
C PHE A 64 -6.84 -4.36 9.70
N ARG A 65 -5.53 -4.41 9.98
CA ARG A 65 -4.95 -4.39 11.33
C ARG A 65 -4.54 -2.99 11.73
N GLU A 66 -3.89 -2.27 10.82
CA GLU A 66 -3.30 -0.98 11.14
C GLU A 66 -4.33 0.13 11.37
N LEU A 67 -5.44 0.10 10.61
CA LEU A 67 -6.50 1.09 10.79
C LEU A 67 -7.19 0.92 12.16
N PRO A 68 -7.61 -0.29 12.60
CA PRO A 68 -8.09 -0.50 13.98
C PRO A 68 -7.06 -0.19 15.06
N ALA A 69 -5.77 -0.45 14.83
CA ALA A 69 -4.70 -0.13 15.76
C ALA A 69 -4.40 1.38 15.87
N GLY A 70 -5.02 2.21 15.02
CA GLY A 70 -4.87 3.66 15.09
C GLY A 70 -3.59 4.19 14.45
N VAL A 71 -2.95 3.44 13.55
CA VAL A 71 -1.64 3.79 12.97
C VAL A 71 -1.77 4.98 12.01
N PRO A 72 -1.20 6.16 12.34
CA PRO A 72 -1.43 7.37 11.54
C PRO A 72 -0.97 7.26 10.08
N GLY A 73 0.12 6.53 9.85
CA GLY A 73 0.64 6.29 8.50
C GLY A 73 -0.32 5.50 7.63
N ALA A 74 -0.97 4.46 8.19
CA ALA A 74 -1.98 3.67 7.47
C ALA A 74 -3.19 4.51 7.04
N PHE A 75 -3.65 5.43 7.89
CA PHE A 75 -4.71 6.38 7.52
C PHE A 75 -4.29 7.33 6.40
N ARG A 76 -3.04 7.84 6.41
CA ARG A 76 -2.51 8.67 5.32
C ARG A 76 -2.40 7.90 4.01
N VAL A 77 -1.96 6.64 4.05
CA VAL A 77 -1.95 5.76 2.89
C VAL A 77 -3.37 5.61 2.35
N LEU A 78 -4.35 5.24 3.18
CA LEU A 78 -5.75 5.10 2.76
C LEU A 78 -6.31 6.39 2.15
N ALA A 79 -6.04 7.55 2.76
CA ALA A 79 -6.47 8.84 2.24
C ALA A 79 -5.90 9.11 0.83
N ASN A 80 -4.62 8.78 0.59
CA ASN A 80 -4.02 8.88 -0.73
C ASN A 80 -4.64 7.90 -1.74
N LEU A 81 -4.96 6.67 -1.33
CA LEU A 81 -5.60 5.70 -2.21
C LEU A 81 -6.99 6.19 -2.66
N VAL A 82 -7.78 6.74 -1.75
CA VAL A 82 -9.09 7.33 -2.05
C VAL A 82 -8.96 8.59 -2.92
N GLU A 83 -7.98 9.45 -2.62
CA GLU A 83 -7.69 10.66 -3.41
C GLU A 83 -7.17 10.34 -4.82
N SER A 84 -6.51 9.19 -5.02
CA SER A 84 -5.87 8.83 -6.29
C SER A 84 -6.81 8.70 -7.50
N GLY A 85 -8.12 8.65 -7.26
CA GLY A 85 -9.17 8.71 -8.28
C GLY A 85 -9.71 10.12 -8.58
N GLY A 86 -9.25 11.13 -7.85
CA GLY A 86 -9.65 12.53 -7.98
C GLY A 86 -8.59 13.38 -8.66
N LYS A 87 -8.49 13.29 -9.98
CA LYS A 87 -8.12 14.35 -10.93
C LYS A 87 -8.25 13.84 -12.35
#